data_AF-A0A9E5QA08-F1
#
_entry.id   AF-A0A9E5QA08-F1
#
_cell.length_a   1.000
_cell.length_b   1.000
_cell.length_c   1.000
_cell.angle_alpha   90.00
_cell.angle_beta   90.00
_cell.angle_gamma   90.00
#
_symmetry.space_group_name_H-M   'P 1'
#
loop_
_entity.id
_entity.type
_entity.pdbx_description
1 polymer ?
#
loop_
_entity_poly.entity_id
_entity_poly.type
_entity_poly.pdbx_seq_one_letter_code
_entity_poly.pdbx_strand_id
1 'polypeptide(L)' 'GELIPLGELNTKLDKVATDKEVIVHCRTDGRSRRAVQELKSKLKSDNFYVLKGGVIAYADEIDPKLQKY' A
#
# COMPACT_ATOMS: atom_id res chain seq x y z
N GLY A 1 -9.84 -1.65 4.31
CA GLY A 1 -8.46 -2.13 4.08
C GLY A 1 -8.01 -2.95 5.27
N GLU A 2 -6.95 -3.73 5.11
CA GLU A 2 -6.33 -4.48 6.22
C GLU A 2 -4.96 -3.86 6.53
N LEU A 3 -4.64 -3.71 7.82
CA LEU A 3 -3.34 -3.18 8.25
C LEU A 3 -2.30 -4.31 8.22
N ILE A 4 -1.40 -4.25 7.26
CA ILE A 4 -0.26 -5.16 7.13
C ILE A 4 1.03 -4.34 7.19
N PRO A 5 1.77 -4.36 8.31
CA PRO A 5 3.09 -3.74 8.39
C PRO A 5 4.05 -4.35 7.37
N LEU A 6 4.94 -3.54 6.77
CA LEU A 6 5.90 -4.01 5.76
C LEU A 6 6.74 -5.20 6.25
N GLY A 7 7.17 -5.20 7.51
CA GLY A 7 7.95 -6.30 8.09
C GLY A 7 7.20 -7.63 8.20
N GLU A 8 5.86 -7.59 8.20
CA GLU A 8 4.99 -8.77 8.28
C GLU A 8 4.40 -9.15 6.92
N LEU A 9 4.68 -8.39 5.86
CA LEU A 9 4.11 -8.61 4.53
C LEU A 9 4.38 -10.02 4.02
N ASN A 10 5.61 -10.50 4.25
CA ASN A 10 6.08 -11.78 3.75
C ASN A 10 5.45 -13.00 4.44
N THR A 11 4.93 -12.84 5.66
CA THR A 11 4.23 -13.88 6.40
C THR A 11 2.71 -13.80 6.23
N LYS A 12 2.21 -12.75 5.57
CA LYS A 12 0.79 -12.45 5.38
C LYS A 12 0.39 -12.32 3.91
N LEU A 13 1.16 -12.92 3.00
CA LEU A 13 0.91 -12.83 1.56
C LEU A 13 -0.46 -13.37 1.16
N ASP A 14 -0.95 -14.42 1.84
CA ASP A 14 -2.25 -15.04 1.56
C ASP A 14 -3.44 -14.12 1.86
N LYS A 15 -3.22 -13.04 2.63
CA LYS A 15 -4.25 -12.02 2.91
C LYS A 15 -4.38 -10.99 1.80
N VAL A 16 -3.40 -10.95 0.90
CA VAL A 16 -3.38 -9.98 -0.19
C VAL A 16 -4.15 -10.55 -1.37
N ALA A 17 -5.23 -9.84 -1.72
CA ALA A 17 -6.06 -10.21 -2.86
C ALA A 17 -5.30 -10.07 -4.19
N THR A 18 -5.41 -11.07 -5.05
CA THR A 18 -4.79 -11.11 -6.39
C THR A 18 -5.81 -10.96 -7.51
N ASP A 19 -7.11 -10.99 -7.19
CA ASP A 19 -8.24 -10.96 -8.10
C ASP A 19 -8.81 -9.54 -8.35
N LYS A 20 -8.36 -8.55 -7.58
CA LYS A 20 -8.84 -7.16 -7.63
C LYS A 20 -7.72 -6.16 -7.48
N GLU A 21 -7.94 -4.91 -7.86
CA GLU A 21 -6.94 -3.85 -7.66
C GLU A 21 -6.68 -3.61 -6.16
N VAL A 22 -5.41 -3.59 -5.78
CA VAL A 22 -4.96 -3.39 -4.39
C VAL A 22 -4.14 -2.11 -4.30
N ILE A 23 -4.65 -1.13 -3.57
CA ILE A 23 -3.95 0.11 -3.27
C ILE A 23 -3.18 -0.04 -1.96
N VAL A 24 -1.86 0.13 -2.03
CA VAL A 24 -0.95 0.10 -0.89
C VAL A 24 -0.50 1.52 -0.58
N HIS A 25 -0.63 1.93 0.68
CA HIS A 25 -0.21 3.25 1.12
C HIS A 25 0.67 3.17 2.37
N CYS A 26 1.50 4.20 2.55
CA CYS A 26 2.19 4.46 3.81
C CYS A 26 2.18 5.98 4.06
N ARG A 27 3.01 6.46 4.98
CA ARG A 27 3.07 7.89 5.33
C ARG A 27 3.44 8.79 4.13
N THR A 28 4.53 8.46 3.43
CA THR A 28 5.15 9.28 2.37
C THR A 28 5.53 8.45 1.15
N ASP A 29 4.79 7.39 0.83
CA ASP A 29 4.98 6.44 -0.29
C ASP A 29 6.24 5.53 -0.34
N GLY A 30 7.30 5.80 0.41
CA GLY A 30 8.55 5.00 0.32
C GLY A 30 8.42 3.52 0.73
N ARG A 31 7.71 3.23 1.82
CA ARG A 31 7.51 1.84 2.30
C ARG A 31 6.53 1.06 1.44
N SER A 32 5.50 1.73 0.93
CA SER A 32 4.50 1.12 0.04
C SER A 32 5.11 0.77 -1.32
N ARG A 33 6.08 1.52 -1.86
CA ARG A 33 6.82 1.11 -3.07
C ARG A 33 7.56 -0.21 -2.87
N ARG A 34 8.26 -0.36 -1.74
CA ARG A 34 8.93 -1.62 -1.40
C ARG A 34 7.93 -2.77 -1.26
N ALA A 35 6.81 -2.54 -0.56
CA ALA A 35 5.75 -3.53 -0.43
C ALA A 35 5.23 -4.01 -1.80
N VAL A 36 4.91 -3.08 -2.71
CA VAL A 36 4.43 -3.42 -4.05
C VAL A 36 5.47 -4.20 -4.85
N GLN A 37 6.76 -3.85 -4.76
CA GLN A 37 7.83 -4.59 -5.42
C GLN A 37 7.92 -6.04 -4.90
N GLU A 38 7.83 -6.23 -3.58
CA GLU A 38 7.80 -7.56 -2.97
C GLU A 38 6.55 -8.36 -3.38
N LEU A 39 5.37 -7.73 -3.37
CA LEU A 39 4.12 -8.36 -3.77
C LEU A 39 4.13 -8.80 -5.23
N LYS A 40 4.57 -7.95 -6.15
CA LYS A 40 4.71 -8.29 -7.57
C LYS A 40 5.66 -9.47 -7.76
N SER A 41 6.80 -9.44 -7.07
CA SER A 41 7.82 -10.50 -7.16
C SER A 41 7.32 -11.84 -6.62
N LYS A 42 6.54 -11.84 -5.53
CA LYS A 42 6.11 -13.06 -4.83
C LYS A 42 4.79 -13.63 -5.33
N LEU A 43 3.80 -12.77 -5.57
CA LEU A 43 2.46 -13.17 -6.01
C LEU A 43 2.33 -13.23 -7.54
N LYS A 44 3.35 -12.80 -8.28
CA LYS A 44 3.37 -12.79 -9.75
C LYS A 44 2.12 -12.12 -10.36
N SER A 45 1.66 -11.05 -9.71
CA SER A 45 0.48 -10.28 -10.10
C SER A 45 0.82 -8.81 -10.19
N ASP A 46 0.18 -8.10 -11.12
CA ASP A 46 0.46 -6.69 -11.41
C ASP A 46 -0.61 -5.71 -10.90
N ASN A 47 -1.63 -6.22 -10.23
CA ASN A 47 -2.77 -5.49 -9.66
C ASN A 47 -2.43 -4.66 -8.39
N PHE A 48 -1.16 -4.38 -8.13
CA PHE A 48 -0.69 -3.67 -6.93
C PHE A 48 -0.25 -2.24 -7.28
N TYR A 49 -0.88 -1.27 -6.63
CA TYR A 49 -0.68 0.16 -6.87
C TYR A 49 -0.23 0.89 -5.62
N VAL A 50 0.63 1.90 -5.78
CA VAL A 50 1.08 2.74 -4.67
C VAL A 50 0.30 4.05 -4.67
N LEU A 51 -0.21 4.44 -3.50
CA LEU A 51 -0.74 5.78 -3.31
C LEU A 51 0.43 6.80 -3.33
N LYS A 52 0.53 7.56 -4.41
CA LYS A 52 1.61 8.55 -4.63
C LYS A 52 1.59 9.61 -3.53
N GLY A 53 2.75 9.93 -2.96
CA GLY A 53 2.87 10.86 -1.83
C GLY A 53 2.34 10.32 -0.49
N GLY A 54 1.79 9.11 -0.47
CA GLY A 54 1.25 8.47 0.72
C GLY A 54 -0.03 9.15 1.24
N VAL A 55 -0.38 8.81 2.47
CA VAL A 55 -1.58 9.36 3.13
C VAL A 55 -1.48 10.85 3.38
N ILE A 56 -0.26 11.40 3.50
CA ILE A 56 -0.05 12.84 3.68
C ILE A 56 -0.50 13.60 2.44
N ALA A 57 0.01 13.25 1.26
CA ALA A 57 -0.37 13.92 0.01
C ALA A 57 -1.87 13.75 -0.28
N TYR A 58 -2.44 12.57 -0.01
CA TYR A 58 -3.88 12.37 -0.13
C TYR A 58 -4.67 13.31 0.78
N ALA A 59 -4.21 13.50 2.03
CA ALA A 59 -4.84 14.42 2.96
C ALA A 59 -4.57 15.91 2.62
N ASP A 60 -3.53 16.23 1.87
CA ASP A 60 -3.28 17.60 1.39
C ASP A 60 -4.12 17.94 0.15
N GLU A 61 -4.21 17.02 -0.80
CA GLU A 61 -4.75 17.28 -2.14
C GLU A 61 -6.21 16.84 -2.32
N ILE A 62 -6.64 15.77 -1.63
CA ILE A 62 -7.93 15.10 -1.88
C ILE A 62 -8.89 15.25 -0.69
N ASP A 63 -8.43 14.92 0.52
CA ASP A 63 -9.26 15.01 1.73
C ASP A 63 -8.56 15.79 2.86
N PRO A 64 -8.69 17.13 2.86
CA PRO A 64 -8.14 17.99 3.90
C PRO A 64 -8.69 17.75 5.30
N LYS A 65 -9.82 17.06 5.42
CA LYS A 65 -10.42 16.71 6.72
C LYS A 65 -9.80 15.46 7.32
N LEU A 66 -9.06 14.68 6.53
CA LEU A 66 -8.34 13.53 7.03
C LEU A 66 -7.29 13.98 8.04
N GLN A 67 -7.36 13.45 9.26
CA GLN A 67 -6.43 13.81 10.32
C GLN A 67 -5.01 13.38 9.93
N LYS A 68 -4.18 14.39 9.64
CA LYS A 68 -2.73 14.27 9.56
C LYS A 68 -2.23 14.23 11.00
N TYR A 69 -2.31 13.05 11.62
CA TYR A 69 -1.79 12.68 12.95
C TYR A 69 -2.33 13.51 14.13
#